data_AF-A0A8S9XWA4-F1
#
_entry.id   AF-A0A8S9XWA4-F1
#
_cell.length_a   1.000
_cell.length_b   1.000
_cell.length_c   1.000
_cell.angle_alpha   90.00
_cell.angle_beta   90.00
_cell.angle_gamma   90.00
#
_symmetry.space_group_name_H-M   'P 1'
#
loop_
_entity.id
_entity.type
_entity.pdbx_description
1 polymer ?
#
loop_
_entity_poly.entity_id
_entity_poly.type
_entity_poly.pdbx_seq_one_letter_code
_entity_poly.pdbx_strand_id
1 'polypeptide(L)'
;MDVEVNAFGKRLVLPVAVARLNDLPLFGINWILKFGLTLPEGCNIRQIQNNALVVRSVRTFKQRMKAATGTKDKNVRLQNSLLSNHTTPQKTSQRTPAEVIFKRDMRTQLHLLKPSLEKKVDDALVRQKVFYDKGAKLKNFEEGDKLWVTDTDGNGYKQGLIRRQSDEFSYKVEVNGTLKRKHADQLRKCICAEQETKRGGM
;
A
#
# COMPACT_ATOMS: atom_id res chain seq x y z
N MET A 1 -21.15 0.95 -26.74
CA MET A 1 -21.86 1.23 -28.00
C MET A 1 -21.69 2.71 -28.26
N ASP A 2 -21.33 3.07 -29.48
CA ASP A 2 -21.08 4.47 -29.84
C ASP A 2 -22.32 5.03 -30.51
N VAL A 3 -22.82 6.16 -30.01
CA VAL A 3 -24.01 6.81 -30.55
C VAL A 3 -23.59 8.09 -31.25
N GLU A 4 -23.97 8.22 -32.51
CA GLU A 4 -23.76 9.44 -33.28
C GLU A 4 -24.86 10.45 -32.97
N VAL A 5 -24.47 11.65 -32.56
CA VAL A 5 -25.37 12.74 -32.18
C VAL A 5 -25.03 13.98 -32.99
N ASN A 6 -26.03 14.62 -33.59
CA ASN A 6 -25.89 15.97 -34.14
C ASN A 6 -26.29 17.00 -33.08
N ALA A 7 -25.32 17.75 -32.57
CA ALA A 7 -25.55 18.81 -31.59
C ALA A 7 -24.72 20.05 -31.97
N PHE A 8 -25.32 21.24 -31.82
CA PHE A 8 -24.66 22.53 -32.10
C PHE A 8 -24.07 22.65 -33.53
N GLY A 9 -24.75 22.06 -34.53
CA GLY A 9 -24.31 22.09 -35.93
C GLY A 9 -23.09 21.20 -36.23
N LYS A 10 -22.68 20.33 -35.30
CA LYS A 10 -21.57 19.39 -35.48
C LYS A 10 -22.01 17.96 -35.13
N ARG A 11 -21.46 17.00 -35.88
CA ARG A 11 -21.68 15.56 -35.67
C ARG A 11 -20.63 15.06 -34.66
N LEU A 12 -21.10 14.51 -33.54
CA LEU A 12 -20.26 14.04 -32.44
C LEU A 12 -20.57 12.57 -32.17
N VAL A 13 -19.52 11.76 -32.03
CA VAL A 13 -19.64 10.35 -31.64
C VAL A 13 -19.37 10.26 -30.15
N LEU A 14 -20.37 9.83 -29.38
CA LEU A 14 -20.27 9.74 -27.93
C LEU A 14 -20.23 8.28 -27.49
N PRO A 15 -19.19 7.87 -26.72
CA PRO A 15 -19.13 6.53 -26.18
C PRO A 15 -20.18 6.37 -25.07
N VAL A 16 -21.16 5.50 -25.28
CA VAL A 16 -22.19 5.17 -24.28
C VAL A 16 -21.80 3.87 -23.58
N ALA A 17 -21.54 3.98 -22.28
CA ALA A 17 -21.34 2.85 -21.39
C ALA A 17 -22.68 2.47 -20.74
N VAL A 18 -23.23 1.32 -21.12
CA VAL A 18 -24.41 0.72 -20.50
C VAL A 18 -23.93 -0.37 -19.54
N ALA A 19 -24.27 -0.26 -18.25
CA ALA A 19 -23.78 -1.19 -17.23
C ALA A 19 -24.32 -2.63 -17.40
N ARG A 20 -25.54 -2.79 -17.94
CA ARG A 20 -26.18 -4.08 -18.32
C ARG A 20 -27.15 -3.84 -19.48
N LEU A 21 -27.30 -4.81 -20.39
CA LEU A 21 -28.11 -4.67 -21.63
C LEU A 21 -29.56 -4.20 -21.41
N ASN A 22 -30.14 -4.46 -20.23
CA ASN A 22 -31.51 -4.09 -19.85
C ASN A 22 -31.61 -2.88 -18.90
N ASP A 23 -30.49 -2.25 -18.52
CA ASP A 23 -30.49 -1.08 -17.64
C ASP A 23 -30.53 0.20 -18.48
N LEU A 24 -31.37 1.17 -18.07
CA LEU A 24 -31.38 2.50 -18.68
C LEU A 24 -30.04 3.21 -18.40
N PRO A 25 -29.41 3.83 -19.41
CA PRO A 25 -28.26 4.69 -19.17
C PRO A 25 -28.72 5.90 -18.32
N LEU A 26 -28.31 5.92 -17.05
CA LEU A 26 -28.65 6.97 -16.07
C LEU A 26 -28.08 8.35 -16.45
N PHE A 27 -27.10 8.39 -17.36
CA PHE A 27 -26.65 9.60 -18.02
C PHE A 27 -27.22 9.67 -19.43
N GLY A 28 -27.88 10.79 -19.75
CA GLY A 28 -28.24 11.11 -21.11
C GLY A 28 -29.71 11.00 -21.47
N ILE A 29 -30.62 10.45 -20.65
CA ILE A 29 -32.07 10.42 -20.99
C ILE A 29 -32.64 11.81 -21.29
N ASN A 30 -32.33 12.81 -20.47
CA ASN A 30 -32.75 14.19 -20.72
C ASN A 30 -32.15 14.77 -22.01
N TRP A 31 -31.01 14.25 -22.46
CA TRP A 31 -30.37 14.65 -23.72
C TRP A 31 -30.92 13.84 -24.90
N ILE A 32 -31.20 12.55 -24.72
CA ILE A 32 -31.83 11.66 -25.69
C ILE A 32 -33.22 12.19 -26.04
N LEU A 33 -34.03 12.55 -25.04
CA LEU A 33 -35.34 13.17 -25.25
C LEU A 33 -35.24 14.57 -25.87
N LYS A 34 -34.23 15.37 -25.48
CA LYS A 34 -34.05 16.75 -25.95
C LYS A 34 -33.46 16.85 -27.37
N PHE A 35 -32.66 15.86 -27.78
CA PHE A 35 -31.99 15.80 -29.08
C PHE A 35 -32.58 14.74 -30.01
N GLY A 36 -33.69 14.10 -29.63
CA GLY A 36 -34.40 13.13 -30.48
C GLY A 36 -33.59 11.88 -30.80
N LEU A 37 -32.72 11.43 -29.88
CA LEU A 37 -31.90 10.25 -30.10
C LEU A 37 -32.74 8.98 -29.98
N THR A 38 -32.57 8.05 -30.92
CA THR A 38 -33.21 6.74 -30.88
C THR A 38 -32.55 5.89 -29.80
N LEU A 39 -33.35 5.36 -28.88
CA LEU A 39 -32.87 4.37 -27.91
C LEU A 39 -32.39 3.12 -28.66
N PRO A 40 -31.28 2.49 -28.25
CA PRO A 40 -30.82 1.23 -28.84
C PRO A 40 -31.92 0.17 -28.81
N GLU A 41 -32.04 -0.62 -29.87
CA GLU A 41 -33.06 -1.67 -30.00
C GLU A 41 -33.02 -2.63 -28.81
N GLY A 42 -34.17 -2.84 -28.16
CA GLY A 42 -34.32 -3.65 -26.94
C GLY A 42 -34.36 -2.87 -25.62
N CYS A 43 -34.11 -1.55 -25.62
CA CYS A 43 -34.14 -0.75 -24.40
C CYS A 43 -35.58 -0.31 -24.04
N ASN A 44 -36.20 -0.97 -23.05
CA ASN A 44 -37.51 -0.59 -22.54
C ASN A 44 -37.38 0.40 -21.37
N ILE A 45 -38.09 1.53 -21.42
CA ILE A 45 -38.19 2.48 -20.29
C ILE A 45 -39.01 1.83 -19.17
N ARG A 46 -38.35 1.04 -18.32
CA ARG A 46 -38.96 0.53 -17.10
C ARG A 46 -39.02 1.65 -16.07
N GLN A 47 -40.15 1.71 -15.36
CA GLN A 47 -40.34 2.58 -14.20
C GLN A 47 -39.12 2.45 -13.28
N ILE A 48 -38.55 3.59 -12.87
CA ILE A 48 -37.36 3.69 -12.02
C ILE A 48 -37.55 2.69 -10.88
N GLN A 49 -36.86 1.54 -10.95
CA GLN A 49 -36.91 0.60 -9.84
C GLN A 49 -36.44 1.37 -8.61
N ASN A 50 -37.16 1.21 -7.50
CA ASN A 50 -36.90 1.89 -6.24
C ASN A 50 -35.49 1.55 -5.74
N ASN A 51 -34.48 2.22 -6.30
CA ASN A 51 -33.09 2.03 -5.96
C ASN A 51 -32.92 2.66 -4.59
N ALA A 52 -33.03 1.85 -3.54
CA ALA A 52 -32.97 2.28 -2.16
C ALA A 52 -31.71 3.12 -1.88
N LEU A 53 -30.62 2.86 -2.61
CA LEU A 53 -29.38 3.64 -2.57
C LEU A 53 -29.55 5.08 -3.09
N VAL A 54 -30.23 5.26 -4.22
CA VAL A 54 -30.50 6.59 -4.80
C VAL A 54 -31.45 7.37 -3.89
N VAL A 55 -32.53 6.72 -3.43
CA VAL A 55 -33.49 7.33 -2.48
C VAL A 55 -32.79 7.78 -1.20
N ARG A 56 -31.91 6.94 -0.65
CA ARG A 56 -31.12 7.28 0.54
C ARG A 56 -30.15 8.43 0.27
N SER A 57 -29.49 8.44 -0.88
CA SER A 57 -28.58 9.52 -1.29
C SER A 57 -29.30 10.87 -1.38
N VAL A 58 -30.45 10.92 -2.07
CA VAL A 58 -31.27 12.13 -2.19
C VAL A 58 -31.78 12.60 -0.82
N ARG A 59 -32.21 11.66 0.03
CA ARG A 59 -32.63 11.97 1.42
C ARG A 59 -31.49 12.62 2.21
N THR A 60 -30.30 12.03 2.19
CA THR A 60 -29.12 12.57 2.86
C THR A 60 -28.73 13.94 2.31
N PHE A 61 -28.79 14.14 0.99
CA PHE A 61 -28.54 15.43 0.35
C PHE A 61 -29.51 16.51 0.85
N LYS A 62 -30.82 16.23 0.83
CA LYS A 62 -31.85 17.17 1.33
C LYS A 62 -31.65 17.51 2.80
N GLN A 63 -31.31 16.52 3.63
CA GLN A 63 -31.03 16.73 5.06
C GLN A 63 -29.82 17.64 5.27
N ARG A 64 -28.71 17.42 4.53
CA ARG A 64 -27.51 18.27 4.60
C ARG A 64 -27.77 19.69 4.14
N MET A 65 -28.53 19.86 3.05
CA MET A 65 -28.94 21.18 2.59
C MET A 65 -29.76 21.90 3.66
N LYS A 66 -30.71 21.22 4.32
CA LYS A 66 -31.50 21.80 5.43
C LYS A 66 -30.66 22.12 6.68
N ALA A 67 -29.64 21.33 6.98
CA ALA A 67 -28.75 21.57 8.12
C ALA A 67 -27.80 22.76 7.87
N ALA A 68 -27.41 23.00 6.61
CA ALA A 68 -26.48 24.06 6.22
C ALA A 68 -27.13 25.47 6.16
N THR A 69 -28.04 25.80 7.08
CA THR A 69 -28.78 27.07 7.11
C THR A 69 -27.91 28.26 7.50
N GLY A 70 -26.75 28.04 8.12
CA GLY A 70 -25.81 29.10 8.51
C GLY A 70 -25.09 29.80 7.36
N THR A 71 -25.10 29.24 6.14
CA THR A 71 -24.46 29.84 4.96
C THR A 71 -25.52 30.48 4.06
N LYS A 72 -25.42 31.78 3.76
CA LYS A 72 -26.42 32.47 2.91
C LYS A 72 -26.36 32.01 1.44
N ASP A 73 -25.17 31.65 0.97
CA ASP A 73 -24.97 31.25 -0.43
C ASP A 73 -25.36 29.79 -0.70
N LYS A 74 -26.33 29.61 -1.60
CA LYS A 74 -26.78 28.28 -2.05
C LYS A 74 -25.66 27.48 -2.73
N ASN A 75 -24.79 28.15 -3.49
CA ASN A 75 -23.68 27.52 -4.20
C ASN A 75 -22.65 26.92 -3.23
N VAL A 76 -22.30 27.65 -2.17
CA VAL A 76 -21.36 27.17 -1.15
C VAL A 76 -21.97 25.98 -0.39
N ARG A 77 -23.26 26.03 -0.07
CA ARG A 77 -23.98 24.91 0.56
C ARG A 77 -23.98 23.66 -0.30
N LEU A 78 -24.18 23.82 -1.60
CA LEU A 78 -24.13 22.74 -2.57
C LEU A 78 -22.72 22.13 -2.63
N GLN A 79 -21.69 22.96 -2.78
CA GLN A 79 -20.29 22.53 -2.82
C GLN A 79 -19.89 21.76 -1.55
N ASN A 80 -20.24 22.28 -0.37
CA ASN A 80 -19.97 21.61 0.91
C ASN A 80 -20.72 20.27 1.03
N SER A 81 -21.97 20.21 0.57
CA SER A 81 -22.77 18.99 0.59
C SER A 81 -22.19 17.91 -0.34
N LEU A 82 -21.71 18.31 -1.52
CA LEU A 82 -21.05 17.42 -2.49
C LEU A 82 -19.70 16.94 -1.95
N LEU A 83 -18.87 17.85 -1.43
CA LEU A 83 -17.57 17.52 -0.85
C LEU A 83 -17.74 16.48 0.27
N SER A 84 -18.68 16.73 1.20
CA SER A 84 -19.00 15.77 2.26
C SER A 84 -19.49 14.43 1.73
N ASN A 85 -20.28 14.41 0.65
CA ASN A 85 -20.71 13.15 0.04
C ASN A 85 -19.51 12.35 -0.48
N HIS A 86 -18.55 13.01 -1.13
CA HIS A 86 -17.39 12.33 -1.70
C HIS A 86 -16.33 11.90 -0.69
N THR A 87 -16.23 12.57 0.47
CA THR A 87 -15.19 12.28 1.47
C THR A 87 -15.66 11.39 2.62
N THR A 88 -16.97 11.17 2.77
CA THR A 88 -17.52 10.30 3.84
C THR A 88 -17.60 8.85 3.35
N PRO A 89 -16.99 7.87 4.07
CA PRO A 89 -17.09 6.46 3.72
C PRO A 89 -18.53 5.95 3.76
N GLN A 90 -18.90 5.10 2.81
CA GLN A 90 -20.21 4.48 2.80
C GLN A 90 -20.21 3.21 3.65
N LYS A 91 -21.22 3.02 4.51
CA LYS A 91 -21.28 1.90 5.47
C LYS A 91 -21.14 0.51 4.82
N THR A 92 -21.65 0.35 3.60
CA THR A 92 -21.64 -0.93 2.88
C THR A 92 -20.29 -1.27 2.25
N SER A 93 -19.58 -0.27 1.70
CA SER A 93 -18.30 -0.48 1.03
C SER A 93 -17.08 -0.15 1.89
N GLN A 94 -17.28 0.57 3.01
CA GLN A 94 -16.24 1.18 3.86
C GLN A 94 -15.23 2.06 3.10
N ARG A 95 -15.52 2.38 1.84
CA ARG A 95 -14.71 3.23 0.96
C ARG A 95 -15.43 4.54 0.71
N THR A 96 -14.67 5.60 0.47
CA THR A 96 -15.24 6.90 0.10
C THR A 96 -15.65 6.90 -1.38
N PRO A 97 -16.70 7.66 -1.78
CA PRO A 97 -17.02 7.79 -3.20
C PRO A 97 -15.87 8.41 -4.01
N ALA A 98 -15.04 9.26 -3.40
CA ALA A 98 -13.82 9.78 -4.04
C ALA A 98 -12.84 8.65 -4.40
N GLU A 99 -12.60 7.70 -3.50
CA GLU A 99 -11.77 6.52 -3.78
C GLU A 99 -12.35 5.68 -4.91
N VAL A 100 -13.68 5.48 -4.92
CA VAL A 100 -14.32 4.62 -5.93
C VAL A 100 -14.28 5.26 -7.32
N ILE A 101 -14.55 6.57 -7.40
CA ILE A 101 -14.65 7.29 -8.68
C ILE A 101 -13.27 7.68 -9.20
N PHE A 102 -12.43 8.27 -8.33
CA PHE A 102 -11.16 8.85 -8.73
C PHE A 102 -9.96 7.97 -8.41
N LYS A 103 -10.16 6.82 -7.76
CA LYS A 103 -9.08 5.91 -7.31
C LYS A 103 -8.06 6.59 -6.39
N ARG A 104 -8.46 7.69 -5.74
CA ARG A 104 -7.62 8.47 -4.83
C ARG A 104 -8.47 9.14 -3.76
N ASP A 105 -7.86 9.39 -2.61
CA ASP A 105 -8.49 10.16 -1.55
C ASP A 105 -8.53 11.64 -1.92
N MET A 106 -9.63 12.32 -1.59
CA MET A 106 -9.65 13.78 -1.63
C MET A 106 -9.06 14.36 -0.36
N ARG A 107 -8.05 15.23 -0.53
CA ARG A 107 -7.39 15.92 0.59
C ARG A 107 -8.32 16.98 1.17
N THR A 108 -8.64 16.85 2.45
CA THR A 108 -9.45 17.79 3.24
C THR A 108 -8.64 18.32 4.42
N GLN A 109 -9.13 19.33 5.13
CA GLN A 109 -8.45 19.82 6.35
C GLN A 109 -8.28 18.72 7.41
N LEU A 110 -9.21 17.77 7.50
CA LEU A 110 -9.10 16.61 8.40
C LEU A 110 -7.93 15.69 8.02
N HIS A 111 -7.46 15.70 6.77
CA HIS A 111 -6.26 14.95 6.39
C HIS A 111 -4.98 15.54 7.01
N LEU A 112 -4.96 16.81 7.38
CA LEU A 112 -3.81 17.42 8.07
C LEU A 112 -3.66 16.90 9.51
N LEU A 113 -4.75 16.38 10.10
CA LEU A 113 -4.73 15.74 11.41
C LEU A 113 -4.24 14.29 11.35
N LYS A 114 -4.24 13.67 10.16
CA LYS A 114 -3.69 12.31 10.02
C LYS A 114 -2.17 12.42 10.19
N PRO A 115 -1.54 11.61 11.07
CA PRO A 115 -0.09 11.58 11.16
C PRO A 115 0.49 11.21 9.80
N SER A 116 1.45 12.00 9.33
CA SER A 116 2.07 11.82 8.01
C SER A 116 2.65 10.41 7.88
N LEU A 117 2.25 9.71 6.83
CA LEU A 117 2.78 8.38 6.48
C LEU A 117 4.30 8.42 6.30
N GLU A 118 4.83 9.49 5.70
CA GLU A 118 6.27 9.72 5.52
C GLU A 118 7.01 9.64 6.86
N LYS A 119 6.59 10.45 7.86
CA LYS A 119 7.21 10.38 9.20
C LYS A 119 7.10 9.00 9.84
N LYS A 120 6.00 8.26 9.64
CA LYS A 120 5.89 6.89 10.16
C LYS A 120 6.89 5.94 9.52
N VAL A 121 7.12 6.08 8.21
CA VAL A 121 8.11 5.29 7.47
C VAL A 121 9.51 5.69 7.92
N ASP A 122 9.82 6.98 8.02
CA ASP A 122 11.11 7.47 8.50
C ASP A 122 11.39 7.00 9.93
N ASP A 123 10.42 7.13 10.84
CA ASP A 123 10.54 6.64 12.21
C ASP A 123 10.73 5.12 12.26
N ALA A 124 10.15 4.37 11.32
CA ALA A 124 10.32 2.93 11.22
C ALA A 124 11.72 2.57 10.71
N LEU A 125 12.23 3.29 9.70
CA LEU A 125 13.59 3.12 9.17
C LEU A 125 14.65 3.49 10.20
N VAL A 126 14.46 4.60 10.93
CA VAL A 126 15.34 5.01 12.03
C VAL A 126 15.33 3.97 13.15
N ARG A 127 14.14 3.50 13.56
CA ARG A 127 14.03 2.42 14.54
C ARG A 127 14.76 1.16 14.07
N GLN A 128 14.54 0.75 12.83
CA GLN A 128 15.22 -0.40 12.24
C GLN A 128 16.74 -0.24 12.35
N LYS A 129 17.31 0.87 11.87
CA LYS A 129 18.75 1.14 11.97
C LYS A 129 19.25 1.06 13.41
N VAL A 130 18.58 1.74 14.35
CA VAL A 130 18.96 1.74 15.77
C VAL A 130 18.91 0.34 16.38
N PHE A 131 17.92 -0.49 16.05
CA PHE A 131 17.84 -1.86 16.55
C PHE A 131 18.90 -2.78 15.93
N TYR A 132 19.21 -2.62 14.65
CA TYR A 132 20.28 -3.37 13.99
C TYR A 132 21.67 -2.99 14.54
N ASP A 133 21.93 -1.70 14.77
CA ASP A 133 23.23 -1.20 15.24
C ASP A 133 23.49 -1.55 16.73
N LYS A 134 22.45 -1.67 17.56
CA LYS A 134 22.59 -2.02 18.99
C LYS A 134 23.15 -3.43 19.25
N GLY A 135 22.97 -4.36 18.31
CA GLY A 135 23.45 -5.74 18.43
C GLY A 135 24.75 -6.03 17.68
N ALA A 136 25.20 -5.10 16.82
CA ALA A 136 26.34 -5.27 15.93
C ALA A 136 27.66 -5.08 16.70
N LYS A 137 28.10 -6.09 17.44
CA LYS A 137 29.51 -6.15 17.89
C LYS A 137 30.38 -6.36 16.65
N LEU A 138 31.31 -5.46 16.35
CA LEU A 138 32.33 -5.69 15.33
C LEU A 138 33.10 -6.97 15.67
N LYS A 139 32.89 -8.02 14.88
CA LYS A 139 33.65 -9.27 14.95
C LYS A 139 34.75 -9.21 13.90
N ASN A 140 35.90 -8.70 14.31
CA ASN A 140 37.11 -8.71 13.50
C ASN A 140 37.90 -9.98 13.81
N PHE A 141 38.41 -10.62 12.75
CA PHE A 141 39.21 -11.83 12.85
C PHE A 141 40.44 -11.72 11.94
N GLU A 142 41.57 -12.26 12.40
CA GLU A 142 42.84 -12.17 11.68
C GLU A 142 43.14 -13.47 10.91
N GLU A 143 44.01 -13.38 9.91
CA GLU A 143 44.45 -14.54 9.13
C GLU A 143 45.24 -15.50 10.02
N GLY A 144 44.84 -16.77 10.07
CA GLY A 144 45.44 -17.79 10.94
C GLY A 144 44.65 -18.12 12.22
N ASP A 145 43.62 -17.35 12.57
CA ASP A 145 42.79 -17.63 13.74
C ASP A 145 41.97 -18.94 13.58
N LYS A 146 41.95 -19.75 14.65
CA LYS A 146 41.09 -20.95 14.77
C LYS A 146 39.71 -20.53 15.31
N LEU A 147 38.66 -20.76 14.52
CA LEU A 147 37.30 -20.35 14.83
C LEU A 147 36.31 -21.51 14.72
N TRP A 148 35.17 -21.36 15.37
CA TRP A 148 33.99 -22.20 15.16
C TRP A 148 33.12 -21.59 14.07
N VAL A 149 32.88 -22.35 13.01
CA VAL A 149 32.05 -22.01 11.85
C VAL A 149 30.73 -22.74 11.95
N THR A 150 29.61 -22.04 11.81
CA THR A 150 28.29 -22.69 11.73
C THR A 150 28.17 -23.49 10.44
N ASP A 151 27.77 -24.76 10.57
CA ASP A 151 27.50 -25.56 9.39
C ASP A 151 26.25 -25.07 8.66
N THR A 152 26.23 -25.28 7.34
CA THR A 152 25.14 -24.85 6.47
C THR A 152 23.90 -25.72 6.67
N ASP A 153 24.09 -26.94 7.17
CA ASP A 153 23.06 -27.95 7.39
C ASP A 153 22.41 -27.84 8.79
N GLY A 154 22.71 -26.79 9.55
CA GLY A 154 22.15 -26.54 10.90
C GLY A 154 22.69 -27.47 12.00
N ASN A 155 23.48 -28.49 11.67
CA ASN A 155 24.07 -29.42 12.62
C ASN A 155 25.39 -28.88 13.20
N GLY A 156 25.26 -27.97 14.16
CA GLY A 156 26.35 -27.58 15.06
C GLY A 156 27.44 -26.70 14.45
N TYR A 157 28.56 -26.59 15.19
CA TYR A 157 29.72 -25.78 14.83
C TYR A 157 30.88 -26.70 14.45
N LYS A 158 31.62 -26.34 13.39
CA LYS A 158 32.85 -27.02 12.96
C LYS A 158 34.04 -26.11 13.14
N GLN A 159 35.19 -26.66 13.49
CA GLN A 159 36.41 -25.88 13.57
C GLN A 159 36.87 -25.50 12.15
N GLY A 160 37.28 -24.25 11.97
CA GLY A 160 37.80 -23.72 10.73
C GLY A 160 38.90 -22.70 10.97
N LEU A 161 39.73 -22.48 9.95
CA LEU A 161 40.86 -21.55 10.00
C LEU A 161 40.65 -20.43 8.98
N ILE A 162 40.83 -19.18 9.38
CA ILE A 162 40.72 -18.05 8.45
C ILE A 162 41.94 -18.01 7.55
N ARG A 163 41.71 -18.04 6.24
CA ARG A 163 42.77 -17.86 5.25
C ARG A 163 42.89 -16.42 4.78
N ARG A 164 41.76 -15.76 4.53
CA ARG A 164 41.76 -14.39 3.98
C ARG A 164 40.44 -13.67 4.23
N GLN A 165 40.50 -12.37 4.47
CA GLN A 165 39.33 -11.49 4.44
C GLN A 165 38.95 -11.16 2.98
N SER A 166 37.71 -11.47 2.60
CA SER A 166 37.22 -11.22 1.23
C SER A 166 36.43 -9.92 1.12
N ASP A 167 35.85 -9.45 2.22
CA ASP A 167 35.06 -8.23 2.32
C ASP A 167 35.00 -7.79 3.80
N GLU A 168 34.47 -6.60 4.10
CA GLU A 168 34.46 -6.02 5.45
C GLU A 168 33.84 -6.96 6.50
N PHE A 169 32.81 -7.73 6.12
CA PHE A 169 32.18 -8.75 6.99
C PHE A 169 32.21 -10.18 6.41
N SER A 170 32.93 -10.43 5.31
CA SER A 170 33.02 -11.77 4.69
C SER A 170 34.44 -12.32 4.75
N TYR A 171 34.58 -13.55 5.27
CA TYR A 171 35.86 -14.24 5.39
C TYR A 171 35.86 -15.54 4.59
N LYS A 172 37.01 -15.89 4.03
CA LYS A 172 37.29 -17.20 3.45
C LYS A 172 37.89 -18.10 4.54
N VAL A 173 37.14 -19.13 4.92
CA VAL A 173 37.48 -20.03 6.00
C VAL A 173 37.68 -21.44 5.45
N GLU A 174 38.76 -22.08 5.85
CA GLU A 174 39.06 -23.47 5.52
C GLU A 174 38.43 -24.38 6.59
N VAL A 175 37.49 -25.23 6.16
CA VAL A 175 36.80 -26.19 7.03
C VAL A 175 37.02 -27.57 6.43
N ASN A 176 37.69 -28.47 7.16
CA ASN A 176 38.01 -29.83 6.71
C ASN A 176 38.63 -29.88 5.30
N GLY A 177 39.58 -28.99 5.00
CA GLY A 177 40.27 -28.91 3.70
C GLY A 177 39.47 -28.26 2.56
N THR A 178 38.24 -27.80 2.81
CA THR A 178 37.43 -27.07 1.82
C THR A 178 37.33 -25.60 2.17
N LEU A 179 37.62 -24.74 1.19
CA LEU A 179 37.53 -23.28 1.33
C LEU A 179 36.08 -22.82 1.12
N LYS A 180 35.48 -22.21 2.15
CA LYS A 180 34.11 -21.69 2.11
C LYS A 180 34.07 -20.21 2.47
N ARG A 181 33.19 -19.46 1.82
CA ARG A 181 32.90 -18.06 2.17
C ARG A 181 31.86 -18.04 3.30
N LYS A 182 32.14 -17.33 4.39
CA LYS A 182 31.26 -17.21 5.56
C LYS A 182 31.21 -15.76 6.07
N HIS A 183 30.05 -15.35 6.59
CA HIS A 183 29.85 -14.01 7.18
C HIS A 183 30.41 -13.97 8.62
N ALA A 184 30.83 -12.80 9.10
CA ALA A 184 31.35 -12.60 10.46
C ALA A 184 30.41 -13.13 11.56
N ASP A 185 29.09 -13.11 11.33
CA ASP A 185 28.11 -13.65 12.28
C ASP A 185 28.08 -15.18 12.39
N GLN A 186 28.51 -15.86 11.34
CA GLN A 186 28.61 -17.32 11.28
C GLN A 186 29.92 -17.84 11.90
N LEU A 187 30.75 -16.94 12.42
CA LEU A 187 32.04 -17.22 13.02
C LEU A 187 32.03 -16.90 14.52
N ARG A 188 32.67 -17.75 15.31
CA ARG A 188 32.88 -17.54 16.75
C ARG A 188 34.33 -17.86 17.11
N LYS A 189 34.94 -17.05 18.00
CA LYS A 189 36.30 -17.31 18.50
C LYS A 189 36.32 -18.63 19.28
N CYS A 190 37.27 -19.50 18.95
CA CYS A 190 37.55 -20.68 19.76
C CYS A 190 38.39 -20.20 20.96
N ILE A 191 37.83 -20.23 22.17
CA ILE A 191 38.62 -19.95 23.37
C ILE A 191 39.43 -21.22 23.63
N CYS A 192 40.72 -21.21 23.29
CA CYS A 192 41.67 -22.22 23.77
C CYS A 192 42.01 -21.88 25.21
N ALA A 193 41.36 -22.56 26.17
CA ALA A 193 41.87 -22.61 27.53
C ALA A 193 43.02 -23.62 27.56
N GLU A 194 44.26 -23.17 27.36
CA GLU A 194 45.44 -23.91 27.77
C GLU A 194 45.50 -23.87 29.31
N GLN A 195 44.86 -24.83 29.97
CA GLN A 195 45.19 -25.15 31.36
C GLN A 195 46.34 -26.15 31.34
N GLU A 196 47.56 -25.62 31.47
CA GLU A 196 48.76 -26.41 31.74
C GLU A 196 48.53 -27.29 32.98
N THR A 197 48.42 -28.60 32.77
CA THR A 197 48.39 -29.58 33.86
C THR A 197 49.84 -29.81 34.31
N LYS A 198 50.29 -29.09 35.35
CA LYS A 198 51.57 -29.43 36.00
C LYS A 198 51.40 -30.73 36.79
N ARG A 199 51.81 -31.85 36.18
CA ARG A 199 52.20 -33.07 36.90
C ARG A 199 53.52 -32.78 37.63
N GLY A 200 53.44 -32.49 38.92
CA GLY A 200 54.58 -32.58 39.83
C GLY A 200 54.57 -33.96 40.48
N GLY A 201 55.42 -34.86 40.01
CA GLY A 201 55.80 -36.06 40.74
C GLY A 201 57.02 -35.77 41.58
N MET A 202 56.98 -36.18 42.84
CA MET A 202 58.12 -36.56 43.65
C MET A 202 57.68 -37.64 44.62
#